data_AF-A0A9D7C553-F1
#
_entry.id   AF-A0A9D7C553-F1
#
_cell.length_a   1.000
_cell.length_b   1.000
_cell.length_c   1.000
_cell.angle_alpha   90.00
_cell.angle_beta   90.00
_cell.angle_gamma   90.00
#
_symmetry.space_group_name_H-M   'P 1'
#
loop_
_entity.id
_entity.type
_entity.pdbx_description
1 polymer ?
#
loop_
_entity_poly.entity_id
_entity_poly.type
_entity_poly.pdbx_seq_one_letter_code
_entity_poly.pdbx_strand_id
1 'polypeptide(L)'
;MPFSVPNTTGFGRLPIIMIATLLVVTIFSRAYSTDDIPYYQDQVFVPNIRTVQLYVDPILLSDPVIPLIGTAQLKLEFDDLNGGNMYYYYTIIHCNFDWTKSELSEFDYLRGFREQDIINFEYSFTSDQTYTHYDVTFPNENIGVTKSGNYILMVYADHNPDIPLITRRFVVFSNKVEVITNVHPPFDARYTQTHQEIDFTIRYNGLSISNPITDIKVLLMQNFRWDNAIAHLKPLFMKPYQLDYTYDMDNAFPAGKEFRYFDTRSIRYRTDRVREIRFDKRQTEVILFPDEPRADEPYLYHSDINGKFLPGIVEGFNQKAEPDYTWVYFYLPFDYPLRNTSLYIFGKLTDWKLSDEYLMHYNADYHAYEGRAYLKQGYYDYQYITAEKGTGNITNDLLEGDSYEAENTYQVLVYLRTFGSRYDEVIAYKVTDTFNRTR
;
A
#
# COMPACT_ATOMS: atom_id res chain seq x y z
N MET A 1 66.47 49.17 44.27
CA MET A 1 66.71 50.42 43.52
C MET A 1 67.63 50.10 42.35
N PRO A 2 67.53 50.70 41.15
CA PRO A 2 66.47 51.53 40.56
C PRO A 2 66.00 51.08 39.13
N PHE A 3 64.81 51.55 38.71
CA PHE A 3 64.35 52.11 37.39
C PHE A 3 64.92 51.60 36.04
N SER A 4 64.27 51.61 34.86
CA SER A 4 62.89 51.66 34.34
C SER A 4 62.98 51.84 32.79
N VAL A 5 62.33 50.98 31.97
CA VAL A 5 61.57 51.26 30.68
C VAL A 5 62.38 51.80 29.44
N PRO A 6 62.00 51.68 28.12
CA PRO A 6 60.77 51.18 27.44
C PRO A 6 60.89 50.23 26.21
N ASN A 7 59.72 49.64 25.90
CA ASN A 7 59.05 49.33 24.61
C ASN A 7 59.80 48.77 23.39
N THR A 8 59.32 47.62 22.90
CA THR A 8 58.94 47.43 21.48
C THR A 8 57.79 46.43 21.31
N THR A 9 56.91 46.80 20.40
CA THR A 9 55.72 46.15 19.82
C THR A 9 55.85 44.68 19.45
N GLY A 10 54.79 43.89 19.72
CA GLY A 10 54.61 42.53 19.19
C GLY A 10 53.13 42.13 19.16
N PHE A 11 52.58 42.02 17.95
CA PHE A 11 51.26 41.43 17.65
C PHE A 11 51.22 39.95 18.09
N GLY A 12 50.12 39.49 18.70
CA GLY A 12 49.90 38.05 18.91
C GLY A 12 48.77 37.66 19.85
N ARG A 13 47.54 37.58 19.31
CA ARG A 13 46.40 36.66 19.60
C ARG A 13 46.08 36.26 21.07
N LEU A 14 44.84 36.56 21.48
CA LEU A 14 44.03 35.85 22.48
C LEU A 14 42.64 35.60 21.85
N PRO A 15 41.80 34.66 22.30
CA PRO A 15 42.03 33.30 22.81
C PRO A 15 41.24 32.25 21.99
N ILE A 16 41.66 30.98 21.94
CA ILE A 16 40.76 29.89 21.49
C ILE A 16 40.36 29.11 22.74
N ILE A 17 39.20 29.48 23.28
CA ILE A 17 38.49 28.64 24.25
C ILE A 17 37.87 27.51 23.43
N MET A 18 38.44 26.32 23.55
CA MET A 18 37.91 25.11 22.94
C MET A 18 36.71 24.65 23.77
N ILE A 19 35.52 25.13 23.42
CA ILE A 19 34.26 24.58 23.94
C ILE A 19 34.02 23.25 23.21
N ALA A 20 34.36 22.14 23.87
CA ALA A 20 33.96 20.82 23.42
C ALA A 20 32.46 20.64 23.70
N THR A 21 31.62 20.87 22.70
CA THR A 21 30.19 20.58 22.76
C THR A 21 30.00 19.07 22.66
N LEU A 22 29.78 18.42 23.81
CA LEU A 22 29.45 17.01 23.90
C LEU A 22 28.02 16.81 23.36
N LEU A 23 27.89 16.34 22.12
CA LEU A 23 26.60 15.94 21.53
C LEU A 23 26.16 14.62 22.17
N VAL A 24 25.35 14.70 23.23
CA VAL A 24 24.68 13.53 23.81
C VAL A 24 23.48 13.21 22.92
N VAL A 25 23.62 12.22 22.04
CA VAL A 25 22.48 11.63 21.33
C VAL A 25 21.73 10.76 22.33
N THR A 26 20.70 11.32 22.98
CA THR A 26 19.72 10.53 23.72
C THR A 26 18.86 9.76 22.73
N ILE A 27 19.17 8.48 22.54
CA ILE A 27 18.26 7.51 21.92
C ILE A 27 17.13 7.29 22.94
N PHE A 28 15.96 7.85 22.68
CA PHE A 28 14.75 7.49 23.40
C PHE A 28 14.31 6.09 22.93
N SER A 29 14.66 5.05 23.68
CA SER A 29 14.00 3.76 23.58
C SER A 29 12.62 3.88 24.22
N ARG A 30 11.57 4.01 23.40
CA ARG A 30 10.20 3.73 23.85
C ARG A 30 10.12 2.24 24.15
N ALA A 31 9.87 1.90 25.42
CA ALA A 31 9.40 0.57 25.78
C ALA A 31 7.97 0.44 25.23
N TYR A 32 7.82 -0.30 24.14
CA TYR A 32 6.51 -0.75 23.69
C TYR A 32 6.03 -1.85 24.63
N SER A 33 4.82 -1.73 25.16
CA SER A 33 4.12 -2.86 25.75
C SER A 33 3.89 -3.91 24.66
N THR A 34 4.06 -5.19 25.00
CA THR A 34 3.93 -6.35 24.09
C THR A 34 2.55 -6.50 23.42
N ASP A 35 1.56 -5.70 23.80
CA ASP A 35 0.21 -5.69 23.21
C ASP A 35 -0.01 -4.59 22.15
N ASP A 36 0.99 -3.72 21.89
CA ASP A 36 0.84 -2.51 21.08
C ASP A 36 1.70 -2.53 19.81
N ILE A 37 1.90 -3.73 19.25
CA ILE A 37 2.85 -3.91 18.15
C ILE A 37 2.16 -3.62 16.80
N PRO A 38 2.67 -2.69 15.96
CA PRO A 38 2.00 -2.20 14.74
C PRO A 38 1.96 -3.21 13.57
N TYR A 39 2.14 -4.50 13.81
CA TYR A 39 2.38 -5.54 12.80
C TYR A 39 1.13 -6.03 12.05
N TYR A 40 -0.03 -5.39 12.25
CA TYR A 40 -1.29 -5.81 11.63
C TYR A 40 -1.70 -4.99 10.39
N GLN A 41 -0.75 -4.28 9.79
CA GLN A 41 -0.93 -3.52 8.55
C GLN A 41 0.09 -3.95 7.50
N ASP A 42 -0.16 -3.63 6.22
CA ASP A 42 0.85 -3.78 5.17
C ASP A 42 2.03 -2.87 5.48
N GLN A 43 3.22 -3.42 5.73
CA GLN A 43 4.39 -2.62 6.06
C GLN A 43 5.67 -3.33 5.64
N VAL A 44 6.64 -2.51 5.23
CA VAL A 44 8.04 -2.92 5.10
C VAL A 44 8.82 -2.14 6.16
N PHE A 45 9.52 -2.87 7.03
CA PHE A 45 10.14 -2.28 8.24
C PHE A 45 11.60 -1.87 8.02
N VAL A 46 12.21 -2.30 6.92
CA VAL A 46 13.61 -2.08 6.60
C VAL A 46 13.79 -1.51 5.19
N PRO A 47 14.70 -0.55 4.97
CA PRO A 47 14.80 0.20 3.72
C PRO A 47 15.42 -0.59 2.55
N ASN A 48 16.15 -1.66 2.84
CA ASN A 48 16.77 -2.53 1.84
C ASN A 48 15.76 -3.50 1.20
N ILE A 49 14.63 -3.77 1.85
CA ILE A 49 13.58 -4.60 1.26
C ILE A 49 12.67 -3.71 0.42
N ARG A 50 12.51 -4.07 -0.87
CA ARG A 50 11.75 -3.26 -1.84
C ARG A 50 10.88 -4.14 -2.73
N THR A 51 9.95 -3.49 -3.44
CA THR A 51 9.11 -4.12 -4.47
C THR A 51 8.34 -5.34 -3.93
N VAL A 52 7.79 -5.20 -2.71
CA VAL A 52 7.09 -6.30 -2.05
C VAL A 52 5.68 -6.42 -2.63
N GLN A 53 5.36 -7.56 -3.25
CA GLN A 53 4.04 -7.85 -3.82
C GLN A 53 3.44 -9.10 -3.19
N LEU A 54 2.12 -9.09 -2.98
CA LEU A 54 1.32 -10.25 -2.58
C LEU A 54 0.07 -10.30 -3.45
N TYR A 55 -0.07 -11.36 -4.24
CA TYR A 55 -1.15 -11.53 -5.21
C TYR A 55 -1.52 -13.01 -5.36
N VAL A 56 -2.65 -13.33 -5.98
CA VAL A 56 -3.04 -14.71 -6.33
C VAL A 56 -2.21 -15.18 -7.52
N ASP A 57 -1.41 -16.22 -7.37
CA ASP A 57 -0.61 -16.83 -8.42
C ASP A 57 -1.51 -17.50 -9.49
N PRO A 58 -1.27 -17.30 -10.81
CA PRO A 58 -0.25 -16.47 -11.47
C PRO A 58 -0.76 -15.07 -11.92
N ILE A 59 -1.76 -14.51 -11.26
CA ILE A 59 -2.44 -13.25 -11.64
C ILE A 59 -1.79 -12.06 -10.92
N LEU A 60 -0.75 -11.46 -11.53
CA LEU A 60 0.13 -10.41 -10.96
C LEU A 60 -0.57 -9.16 -10.36
N LEU A 61 -1.76 -8.82 -10.83
CA LEU A 61 -2.52 -7.64 -10.38
C LEU A 61 -3.74 -8.00 -9.53
N SER A 62 -3.91 -9.27 -9.16
CA SER A 62 -5.02 -9.69 -8.30
C SER A 62 -4.84 -9.22 -6.86
N ASP A 63 -5.97 -9.01 -6.20
CA ASP A 63 -5.98 -8.73 -4.76
C ASP A 63 -5.62 -10.00 -3.99
N PRO A 64 -4.91 -9.92 -2.84
CA PRO A 64 -4.51 -11.07 -2.03
C PRO A 64 -5.70 -11.67 -1.26
N VAL A 65 -6.66 -12.22 -2.00
CA VAL A 65 -7.89 -12.82 -1.49
C VAL A 65 -8.09 -14.18 -2.13
N ILE A 66 -8.11 -15.24 -1.33
CA ILE A 66 -8.26 -16.63 -1.80
C ILE A 66 -9.44 -17.34 -1.13
N PRO A 67 -10.13 -18.26 -1.83
CA PRO A 67 -11.12 -19.12 -1.19
C PRO A 67 -10.44 -20.12 -0.23
N LEU A 68 -11.11 -20.40 0.89
CA LEU A 68 -10.65 -21.41 1.87
C LEU A 68 -10.56 -22.81 1.26
N ILE A 69 -11.48 -23.13 0.34
CA ILE A 69 -11.51 -24.39 -0.39
C ILE A 69 -11.20 -24.09 -1.85
N GLY A 70 -10.15 -24.71 -2.37
CA GLY A 70 -9.74 -24.55 -3.76
C GLY A 70 -8.25 -24.80 -3.93
N THR A 71 -7.76 -24.44 -5.12
CA THR A 71 -6.34 -24.55 -5.50
C THR A 71 -5.67 -23.20 -5.65
N ALA A 72 -6.37 -22.10 -5.34
CA ALA A 72 -5.81 -20.76 -5.42
C ALA A 72 -4.69 -20.61 -4.39
N GLN A 73 -3.57 -20.03 -4.83
CA GLN A 73 -2.42 -19.76 -4.01
C GLN A 73 -2.05 -18.29 -4.13
N LEU A 74 -1.52 -17.72 -3.06
CA LEU A 74 -0.87 -16.43 -3.03
C LEU A 74 0.63 -16.59 -3.31
N LYS A 75 1.18 -15.65 -4.07
CA LYS A 75 2.61 -15.45 -4.26
C LYS A 75 3.04 -14.21 -3.50
N LEU A 76 3.97 -14.36 -2.56
CA LEU A 76 4.73 -13.24 -2.02
C LEU A 76 6.06 -13.17 -2.78
N GLU A 77 6.43 -11.97 -3.21
CA GLU A 77 7.76 -11.71 -3.76
C GLU A 77 8.29 -10.34 -3.32
N PHE A 78 9.61 -10.22 -3.22
CA PHE A 78 10.30 -8.99 -2.81
C PHE A 78 11.78 -9.04 -3.20
N ASP A 79 12.44 -7.89 -3.24
CA ASP A 79 13.88 -7.80 -3.42
C ASP A 79 14.58 -7.34 -2.14
N ASP A 80 15.75 -7.91 -1.87
CA ASP A 80 16.72 -7.38 -0.91
C ASP A 80 17.86 -6.67 -1.65
N LEU A 81 17.89 -5.34 -1.52
CA LEU A 81 18.87 -4.47 -2.16
C LEU A 81 20.29 -4.56 -1.57
N ASN A 82 20.49 -5.28 -0.47
CA ASN A 82 21.85 -5.59 0.00
C ASN A 82 22.52 -6.66 -0.88
N GLY A 83 21.73 -7.44 -1.62
CA GLY A 83 22.18 -8.60 -2.37
C GLY A 83 22.73 -9.72 -1.48
N GLY A 84 23.41 -10.68 -2.09
CA GLY A 84 23.97 -11.83 -1.38
C GLY A 84 22.90 -12.81 -0.89
N ASN A 85 23.26 -13.64 0.10
CA ASN A 85 22.38 -14.66 0.64
C ASN A 85 21.94 -14.33 2.06
N MET A 86 20.66 -14.04 2.19
CA MET A 86 19.95 -13.98 3.46
C MET A 86 18.97 -15.15 3.57
N TYR A 87 18.75 -15.61 4.79
CA TYR A 87 17.77 -16.64 5.12
C TYR A 87 16.53 -15.97 5.72
N TYR A 88 15.44 -15.96 4.95
CA TYR A 88 14.16 -15.41 5.37
C TYR A 88 13.19 -16.53 5.74
N TYR A 89 12.35 -16.24 6.71
CA TYR A 89 11.30 -17.12 7.21
C TYR A 89 9.98 -16.36 7.17
N TYR A 90 8.88 -17.10 7.03
CA TYR A 90 7.56 -16.51 7.15
C TYR A 90 6.64 -17.32 8.04
N THR A 91 5.71 -16.61 8.66
CA THR A 91 4.59 -17.17 9.42
C THR A 91 3.28 -16.48 9.04
N ILE A 92 2.18 -17.00 9.56
CA ILE A 92 0.82 -16.56 9.25
C ILE A 92 0.06 -16.32 10.55
N ILE A 93 -0.50 -15.13 10.68
CA ILE A 93 -1.20 -14.69 11.89
C ILE A 93 -2.67 -14.44 11.55
N HIS A 94 -3.58 -15.19 12.20
CA HIS A 94 -5.01 -14.99 12.04
C HIS A 94 -5.48 -13.73 12.80
N CYS A 95 -6.26 -12.89 12.12
CA CYS A 95 -6.77 -11.62 12.63
C CYS A 95 -8.31 -11.56 12.57
N ASN A 96 -8.88 -10.73 13.44
CA ASN A 96 -10.30 -10.40 13.49
C ASN A 96 -10.67 -9.36 12.41
N PHE A 97 -11.95 -8.96 12.39
CA PHE A 97 -12.48 -7.94 11.47
C PHE A 97 -11.67 -6.63 11.50
N ASP A 98 -11.24 -6.21 12.68
CA ASP A 98 -10.49 -4.97 12.93
C ASP A 98 -8.97 -5.16 12.80
N TRP A 99 -8.52 -6.29 12.24
CA TRP A 99 -7.12 -6.69 12.11
C TRP A 99 -6.39 -7.00 13.42
N THR A 100 -7.05 -6.95 14.57
CA THR A 100 -6.43 -7.43 15.82
C THR A 100 -6.16 -8.93 15.73
N LYS A 101 -5.04 -9.40 16.31
CA LYS A 101 -4.77 -10.85 16.39
C LYS A 101 -5.94 -11.55 17.09
N SER A 102 -6.44 -12.61 16.47
CA SER A 102 -7.53 -13.40 17.04
C SER A 102 -7.09 -14.22 18.25
N GLU A 103 -8.07 -14.70 19.03
CA GLU A 103 -7.83 -15.58 20.19
C GLU A 103 -7.49 -17.03 19.78
N LEU A 104 -7.42 -17.31 18.48
CA LEU A 104 -7.10 -18.64 17.97
C LEU A 104 -5.63 -18.98 18.23
N SER A 105 -5.38 -20.20 18.66
CA SER A 105 -4.03 -20.76 18.63
C SER A 105 -3.63 -21.06 17.18
N GLU A 106 -2.35 -21.03 16.86
CA GLU A 106 -1.84 -21.44 15.53
C GLU A 106 -2.33 -22.84 15.13
N PHE A 107 -2.49 -23.76 16.10
CA PHE A 107 -3.03 -25.10 15.84
C PHE A 107 -4.52 -25.11 15.46
N ASP A 108 -5.28 -24.05 15.77
CA ASP A 108 -6.69 -23.94 15.43
C ASP A 108 -6.89 -23.59 13.93
N TYR A 109 -5.93 -22.87 13.32
CA TYR A 109 -6.08 -22.33 11.97
C TYR A 109 -4.98 -22.72 10.98
N LEU A 110 -3.81 -23.19 11.43
CA LEU A 110 -2.76 -23.69 10.54
C LEU A 110 -2.84 -25.20 10.36
N ARG A 111 -2.51 -25.65 9.15
CA ARG A 111 -2.18 -27.03 8.84
C ARG A 111 -0.72 -27.09 8.44
N GLY A 112 0.07 -27.93 9.11
CA GLY A 112 1.49 -28.10 8.85
C GLY A 112 2.35 -27.38 9.88
N PHE A 113 3.43 -26.74 9.44
CA PHE A 113 4.37 -26.02 10.30
C PHE A 113 3.88 -24.61 10.63
N ARG A 114 4.39 -24.05 11.74
CA ARG A 114 4.07 -22.67 12.18
C ARG A 114 4.84 -21.61 11.41
N GLU A 115 6.01 -21.99 10.91
CA GLU A 115 6.88 -21.16 10.10
C GLU A 115 7.48 -21.99 8.97
N GLN A 116 7.93 -21.31 7.92
CA GLN A 116 8.58 -21.91 6.76
C GLN A 116 9.68 -21.00 6.23
N ASP A 117 10.70 -21.62 5.65
CA ASP A 117 11.83 -20.96 5.01
C ASP A 117 11.40 -20.43 3.63
N ILE A 118 11.94 -19.28 3.24
CA ILE A 118 11.85 -18.74 1.87
C ILE A 118 13.13 -19.16 1.14
N ILE A 119 13.05 -20.29 0.43
CA ILE A 119 14.20 -20.92 -0.22
C ILE A 119 14.38 -20.54 -1.69
N ASN A 120 13.33 -20.03 -2.34
CA ASN A 120 13.42 -19.63 -3.74
C ASN A 120 13.96 -18.20 -3.80
N PHE A 121 15.11 -18.05 -4.45
CA PHE A 121 15.71 -16.76 -4.70
C PHE A 121 16.50 -16.75 -5.99
N GLU A 122 16.67 -15.55 -6.55
CA GLU A 122 17.44 -15.31 -7.76
C GLU A 122 18.26 -14.03 -7.59
N TYR A 123 19.55 -14.06 -7.92
CA TYR A 123 20.38 -12.85 -7.88
C TYR A 123 20.09 -11.95 -9.07
N SER A 124 20.13 -10.65 -8.83
CA SER A 124 20.08 -9.65 -9.89
C SER A 124 21.20 -9.88 -10.91
N PHE A 125 20.89 -9.77 -12.20
CA PHE A 125 21.84 -9.93 -13.29
C PHE A 125 21.67 -8.79 -14.29
N THR A 126 22.78 -8.22 -14.76
CA THR A 126 22.83 -7.04 -15.66
C THR A 126 22.28 -5.72 -15.13
N SER A 127 21.84 -5.65 -13.86
CA SER A 127 21.43 -4.43 -13.18
C SER A 127 22.62 -3.66 -12.57
N ASP A 128 22.53 -2.33 -12.53
CA ASP A 128 23.48 -1.49 -11.78
C ASP A 128 23.26 -1.65 -10.26
N GLN A 129 22.00 -1.69 -9.81
CA GLN A 129 21.68 -2.03 -8.43
C GLN A 129 21.78 -3.54 -8.22
N THR A 130 22.67 -3.96 -7.32
CA THR A 130 22.71 -5.35 -6.88
C THR A 130 21.54 -5.65 -5.96
N TYR A 131 20.82 -6.74 -6.18
CA TYR A 131 19.78 -7.22 -5.27
C TYR A 131 19.64 -8.74 -5.35
N THR A 132 18.95 -9.32 -4.38
CA THR A 132 18.51 -10.72 -4.42
C THR A 132 16.98 -10.73 -4.37
N HIS A 133 16.35 -11.30 -5.40
CA HIS A 133 14.92 -11.47 -5.48
C HIS A 133 14.51 -12.74 -4.72
N TYR A 134 13.50 -12.65 -3.87
CA TYR A 134 12.95 -13.76 -3.09
C TYR A 134 11.48 -13.96 -3.43
N ASP A 135 11.05 -15.21 -3.47
CA ASP A 135 9.65 -15.53 -3.68
C ASP A 135 9.18 -16.76 -2.90
N VAL A 136 7.89 -16.79 -2.56
CA VAL A 136 7.25 -17.96 -1.95
C VAL A 136 5.78 -18.06 -2.35
N THR A 137 5.32 -19.27 -2.56
CA THR A 137 3.90 -19.58 -2.84
C THR A 137 3.25 -20.24 -1.63
N PHE A 138 2.08 -19.74 -1.23
CA PHE A 138 1.29 -20.17 -0.07
C PHE A 138 -0.21 -20.23 -0.43
N PRO A 139 -1.03 -21.19 0.04
CA PRO A 139 -0.68 -22.38 0.81
C PRO A 139 0.16 -23.37 0.01
N ASN A 140 0.95 -24.18 0.70
CA ASN A 140 1.75 -25.25 0.10
C ASN A 140 1.67 -26.54 0.96
N GLU A 141 2.47 -27.54 0.64
CA GLU A 141 2.47 -28.84 1.34
C GLU A 141 2.84 -28.74 2.82
N ASN A 142 3.65 -27.72 3.17
CA ASN A 142 4.22 -27.56 4.50
C ASN A 142 3.42 -26.60 5.39
N ILE A 143 2.75 -25.60 4.82
CA ILE A 143 1.93 -24.64 5.57
C ILE A 143 0.68 -24.24 4.77
N GLY A 144 -0.46 -24.28 5.44
CA GLY A 144 -1.77 -23.88 4.91
C GLY A 144 -2.69 -23.38 6.01
N VAL A 145 -3.80 -22.75 5.64
CA VAL A 145 -4.85 -22.33 6.58
C VAL A 145 -6.10 -23.21 6.50
N THR A 146 -6.82 -23.34 7.60
CA THR A 146 -8.02 -24.17 7.74
C THR A 146 -9.28 -23.38 8.15
N LYS A 147 -9.14 -22.07 8.36
CA LYS A 147 -10.22 -21.14 8.72
C LYS A 147 -10.30 -19.99 7.73
N SER A 148 -11.51 -19.52 7.43
CA SER A 148 -11.68 -18.23 6.77
C SER A 148 -11.41 -17.11 7.77
N GLY A 149 -11.01 -15.94 7.30
CA GLY A 149 -10.61 -14.84 8.17
C GLY A 149 -9.63 -13.90 7.50
N ASN A 150 -9.25 -12.88 8.25
CA ASN A 150 -8.15 -11.99 7.90
C ASN A 150 -6.84 -12.61 8.36
N TYR A 151 -5.79 -12.42 7.58
CA TYR A 151 -4.47 -12.97 7.89
C TYR A 151 -3.36 -11.98 7.58
N ILE A 152 -2.31 -12.01 8.40
CA ILE A 152 -1.04 -11.37 8.10
C ILE A 152 -0.04 -12.45 7.71
N LEU A 153 0.56 -12.31 6.54
CA LEU A 153 1.81 -12.98 6.19
C LEU A 153 2.95 -12.09 6.70
N MET A 154 3.74 -12.62 7.63
CA MET A 154 4.86 -11.91 8.25
C MET A 154 6.18 -12.56 7.88
N VAL A 155 7.13 -11.79 7.35
CA VAL A 155 8.49 -12.24 7.02
C VAL A 155 9.48 -11.67 8.03
N TYR A 156 10.43 -12.48 8.46
CA TYR A 156 11.51 -12.11 9.39
C TYR A 156 12.78 -12.92 9.08
N ALA A 157 13.89 -12.54 9.70
CA ALA A 157 15.17 -13.24 9.62
C ALA A 157 15.52 -13.92 10.95
N ASP A 158 16.54 -14.77 10.95
CA ASP A 158 17.13 -15.39 12.15
C ASP A 158 16.14 -16.13 13.07
N HIS A 159 15.04 -16.67 12.52
CA HIS A 159 13.94 -17.27 13.28
C HIS A 159 13.37 -16.35 14.40
N ASN A 160 13.46 -15.03 14.22
CA ASN A 160 13.00 -14.06 15.23
C ASN A 160 11.76 -13.26 14.78
N PRO A 161 10.54 -13.73 15.08
CA PRO A 161 9.30 -13.05 14.69
C PRO A 161 9.04 -11.72 15.43
N ASP A 162 9.78 -11.41 16.50
CA ASP A 162 9.64 -10.14 17.22
C ASP A 162 10.19 -8.95 16.41
N ILE A 163 11.02 -9.22 15.40
CA ILE A 163 11.63 -8.24 14.49
C ILE A 163 11.17 -8.54 13.06
N PRO A 164 9.93 -8.18 12.69
CA PRO A 164 9.44 -8.37 11.34
C PRO A 164 10.13 -7.44 10.35
N LEU A 165 10.28 -7.93 9.12
CA LEU A 165 10.84 -7.21 7.98
C LEU A 165 9.73 -6.79 7.01
N ILE A 166 8.72 -7.66 6.84
CA ILE A 166 7.55 -7.43 5.99
C ILE A 166 6.32 -7.94 6.74
N THR A 167 5.22 -7.20 6.64
CA THR A 167 3.86 -7.69 6.90
C THR A 167 2.98 -7.41 5.69
N ARG A 168 2.18 -8.39 5.29
CA ARG A 168 1.18 -8.26 4.22
C ARG A 168 -0.15 -8.87 4.63
N ARG A 169 -1.21 -8.10 4.47
CA ARG A 169 -2.60 -8.48 4.67
C ARG A 169 -3.07 -9.35 3.51
N PHE A 170 -3.75 -10.42 3.84
CA PHE A 170 -4.52 -11.22 2.90
C PHE A 170 -5.79 -11.73 3.56
N VAL A 171 -6.76 -12.13 2.73
CA VAL A 171 -8.07 -12.58 3.20
C VAL A 171 -8.35 -13.98 2.66
N VAL A 172 -8.82 -14.86 3.54
CA VAL A 172 -9.32 -16.18 3.14
C VAL A 172 -10.82 -16.22 3.37
N PHE A 173 -11.60 -16.45 2.32
CA PHE A 173 -13.07 -16.42 2.40
C PHE A 173 -13.70 -17.80 2.18
N SER A 174 -14.86 -18.02 2.76
CA SER A 174 -15.72 -19.17 2.46
C SER A 174 -17.05 -18.67 1.90
N ASN A 175 -17.46 -19.08 0.71
CA ASN A 175 -18.72 -18.62 0.10
C ASN A 175 -19.94 -19.27 0.77
N LYS A 176 -20.40 -18.70 1.88
CA LYS A 176 -21.59 -19.18 2.61
C LYS A 176 -22.84 -18.36 2.36
N VAL A 177 -22.70 -17.14 1.82
CA VAL A 177 -23.81 -16.23 1.49
C VAL A 177 -23.64 -15.66 0.07
N GLU A 178 -24.75 -15.21 -0.52
CA GLU A 178 -24.74 -14.50 -1.79
C GLU A 178 -24.72 -12.98 -1.52
N VAL A 179 -23.86 -12.26 -2.25
CA VAL A 179 -23.80 -10.79 -2.23
C VAL A 179 -24.11 -10.28 -3.63
N ILE A 180 -25.15 -9.47 -3.72
CA ILE A 180 -25.60 -8.83 -4.97
C ILE A 180 -25.26 -7.35 -4.85
N THR A 181 -24.57 -6.81 -5.85
CA THR A 181 -24.04 -5.45 -5.85
C THR A 181 -24.59 -4.67 -7.05
N ASN A 182 -24.72 -3.36 -6.89
CA ASN A 182 -25.08 -2.42 -7.94
C ASN A 182 -24.27 -1.13 -7.73
N VAL A 183 -23.55 -0.68 -8.76
CA VAL A 183 -22.76 0.56 -8.69
C VAL A 183 -23.47 1.62 -9.52
N HIS A 184 -23.75 2.77 -8.93
CA HIS A 184 -24.42 3.90 -9.59
C HIS A 184 -23.99 5.24 -8.98
N PRO A 185 -24.21 6.37 -9.66
CA PRO A 185 -24.01 7.68 -9.02
C PRO A 185 -25.02 7.88 -7.87
N PRO A 186 -24.64 8.60 -6.80
CA PRO A 186 -25.59 8.96 -5.74
C PRO A 186 -26.73 9.85 -6.24
N PHE A 187 -27.90 9.74 -5.60
CA PHE A 187 -29.07 10.56 -5.93
C PHE A 187 -28.93 12.03 -5.49
N ASP A 188 -28.06 12.32 -4.53
CA ASP A 188 -27.77 13.69 -4.11
C ASP A 188 -27.03 14.45 -5.23
N ALA A 189 -27.69 15.49 -5.76
CA ALA A 189 -27.19 16.30 -6.87
C ALA A 189 -25.81 16.94 -6.63
N ARG A 190 -25.37 17.05 -5.37
CA ARG A 190 -24.02 17.55 -5.02
C ARG A 190 -22.91 16.54 -5.35
N TYR A 191 -23.24 15.25 -5.39
CA TYR A 191 -22.28 14.15 -5.48
C TYR A 191 -22.49 13.27 -6.72
N THR A 192 -23.63 13.42 -7.42
CA THR A 192 -23.97 12.63 -8.62
C THR A 192 -22.87 12.62 -9.70
N GLN A 193 -22.08 13.68 -9.82
CA GLN A 193 -21.01 13.78 -10.85
C GLN A 193 -19.62 13.40 -10.33
N THR A 194 -19.43 13.28 -9.01
CA THR A 194 -18.11 13.14 -8.38
C THR A 194 -17.98 11.87 -7.56
N HIS A 195 -19.07 11.18 -7.25
CA HIS A 195 -19.06 10.01 -6.38
C HIS A 195 -19.68 8.80 -7.07
N GLN A 196 -19.35 7.63 -6.54
CA GLN A 196 -19.91 6.34 -6.92
C GLN A 196 -20.46 5.66 -5.67
N GLU A 197 -21.72 5.27 -5.70
CA GLU A 197 -22.45 4.58 -4.64
C GLU A 197 -22.52 3.09 -4.94
N ILE A 198 -22.28 2.26 -3.91
CA ILE A 198 -22.26 0.80 -4.04
C ILE A 198 -23.38 0.24 -3.16
N ASP A 199 -24.51 0.03 -3.79
CA ASP A 199 -25.63 -0.67 -3.21
C ASP A 199 -25.37 -2.17 -3.16
N PHE A 200 -25.69 -2.80 -2.03
CA PHE A 200 -25.59 -4.25 -1.95
C PHE A 200 -26.62 -4.90 -1.05
N THR A 201 -26.92 -6.15 -1.39
CA THR A 201 -27.82 -7.03 -0.66
C THR A 201 -27.10 -8.32 -0.30
N ILE A 202 -27.19 -8.74 0.96
CA ILE A 202 -26.66 -10.01 1.44
C ILE A 202 -27.81 -10.98 1.63
N ARG A 203 -27.80 -12.10 0.91
CA ARG A 203 -28.74 -13.21 1.08
C ARG A 203 -28.05 -14.37 1.77
N TYR A 204 -28.57 -14.74 2.94
CA TYR A 204 -27.99 -15.76 3.81
C TYR A 204 -28.89 -16.99 3.96
N ASN A 205 -29.60 -17.34 2.88
CA ASN A 205 -30.45 -18.54 2.82
C ASN A 205 -29.64 -19.80 3.20
N GLY A 206 -30.14 -20.56 4.17
CA GLY A 206 -29.48 -21.79 4.64
C GLY A 206 -28.51 -21.60 5.81
N LEU A 207 -28.21 -20.36 6.22
CA LEU A 207 -27.51 -20.07 7.47
C LEU A 207 -28.51 -19.66 8.55
N SER A 208 -28.44 -20.32 9.71
CA SER A 208 -29.16 -19.89 10.90
C SER A 208 -28.31 -18.87 11.65
N ILE A 209 -28.68 -17.59 11.54
CA ILE A 209 -28.00 -16.48 12.21
C ILE A 209 -29.00 -15.88 13.21
N SER A 210 -28.65 -15.92 14.50
CA SER A 210 -29.55 -15.50 15.57
C SER A 210 -29.80 -14.00 15.55
N ASN A 211 -28.75 -13.18 15.37
CA ASN A 211 -28.90 -11.74 15.26
C ASN A 211 -28.07 -11.20 14.08
N PRO A 212 -28.63 -11.22 12.86
CA PRO A 212 -27.87 -10.85 11.67
C PRO A 212 -27.43 -9.37 11.66
N ILE A 213 -28.07 -8.48 12.44
CA ILE A 213 -27.68 -7.06 12.53
C ILE A 213 -26.37 -6.88 13.33
N THR A 214 -26.13 -7.74 14.33
CA THR A 214 -24.93 -7.68 15.17
C THR A 214 -23.85 -8.63 14.70
N ASP A 215 -24.25 -9.82 14.24
CA ASP A 215 -23.36 -10.93 13.97
C ASP A 215 -22.70 -10.79 12.59
N ILE A 216 -23.37 -10.12 11.64
CA ILE A 216 -22.80 -9.78 10.33
C ILE A 216 -22.13 -8.41 10.40
N LYS A 217 -20.89 -8.35 9.94
CA LYS A 217 -20.16 -7.10 9.69
C LYS A 217 -19.78 -7.04 8.22
N VAL A 218 -19.73 -5.83 7.67
CA VAL A 218 -19.37 -5.62 6.27
C VAL A 218 -18.21 -4.64 6.18
N LEU A 219 -17.32 -4.90 5.23
CA LEU A 219 -16.30 -3.97 4.78
C LEU A 219 -16.47 -3.76 3.27
N LEU A 220 -16.57 -2.50 2.87
CA LEU A 220 -16.66 -2.06 1.48
C LEU A 220 -15.39 -1.29 1.14
N MET A 221 -14.74 -1.63 0.02
CA MET A 221 -13.46 -1.03 -0.40
C MET A 221 -13.52 -0.61 -1.85
N GLN A 222 -12.77 0.43 -2.19
CA GLN A 222 -12.51 0.90 -3.55
C GLN A 222 -11.07 0.52 -3.92
N ASN A 223 -10.85 -0.13 -5.07
CA ASN A 223 -9.54 -0.51 -5.60
C ASN A 223 -8.64 -1.25 -4.60
N PHE A 224 -9.25 -2.06 -3.74
CA PHE A 224 -8.58 -2.80 -2.66
C PHE A 224 -7.74 -1.91 -1.72
N ARG A 225 -8.20 -0.68 -1.50
CA ARG A 225 -7.60 0.29 -0.59
C ARG A 225 -8.15 0.16 0.82
N TRP A 226 -7.26 -0.05 1.77
CA TRP A 226 -7.61 -0.10 3.19
C TRP A 226 -7.78 1.29 3.80
N ASP A 227 -7.13 2.31 3.23
CA ASP A 227 -7.07 3.66 3.78
C ASP A 227 -8.41 4.40 3.69
N ASN A 228 -9.24 4.08 2.69
CA ASN A 228 -10.56 4.68 2.49
C ASN A 228 -11.72 3.67 2.67
N ALA A 229 -11.46 2.47 3.20
CA ALA A 229 -12.48 1.44 3.34
C ALA A 229 -13.62 1.88 4.27
N ILE A 230 -14.86 1.62 3.85
CA ILE A 230 -16.07 1.88 4.63
C ILE A 230 -16.42 0.63 5.43
N ALA A 231 -16.40 0.75 6.75
CA ALA A 231 -16.69 -0.33 7.69
C ALA A 231 -17.94 -0.04 8.52
N HIS A 232 -18.41 -1.03 9.28
CA HIS A 232 -19.46 -0.89 10.29
C HIS A 232 -20.84 -0.43 9.78
N LEU A 233 -21.08 -0.51 8.47
CA LEU A 233 -22.41 -0.31 7.89
C LEU A 233 -23.42 -1.27 8.54
N LYS A 234 -24.63 -0.77 8.78
CA LYS A 234 -25.78 -1.54 9.25
C LYS A 234 -26.79 -1.76 8.13
N PRO A 235 -27.54 -2.86 8.11
CA PRO A 235 -28.60 -2.99 7.10
C PRO A 235 -29.70 -1.96 7.38
N LEU A 236 -30.18 -1.27 6.34
CA LEU A 236 -31.31 -0.35 6.44
C LEU A 236 -32.63 -1.10 6.57
N PHE A 237 -32.75 -2.20 5.82
CA PHE A 237 -33.89 -3.09 5.90
C PHE A 237 -33.45 -4.53 6.10
N MET A 238 -34.23 -5.26 6.89
CA MET A 238 -34.11 -6.69 7.07
C MET A 238 -35.38 -7.36 6.56
N LYS A 239 -35.22 -8.23 5.57
CA LYS A 239 -36.25 -9.14 5.07
C LYS A 239 -35.88 -10.56 5.50
N PRO A 240 -36.79 -11.55 5.44
CA PRO A 240 -36.44 -12.94 5.73
C PRO A 240 -35.23 -13.40 4.91
N TYR A 241 -34.13 -13.73 5.60
CA TYR A 241 -32.85 -14.17 5.01
C TYR A 241 -32.14 -13.16 4.11
N GLN A 242 -32.48 -11.86 4.21
CA GLN A 242 -31.90 -10.82 3.38
C GLN A 242 -31.62 -9.55 4.18
N LEU A 243 -30.39 -9.03 4.06
CA LEU A 243 -29.96 -7.74 4.58
C LEU A 243 -29.72 -6.78 3.43
N ASP A 244 -30.30 -5.59 3.52
CA ASP A 244 -30.30 -4.57 2.48
C ASP A 244 -29.45 -3.36 2.92
N TYR A 245 -28.49 -2.96 2.08
CA TYR A 245 -27.56 -1.85 2.31
C TYR A 245 -27.63 -0.85 1.14
N THR A 246 -28.85 -0.47 0.75
CA THR A 246 -29.10 0.61 -0.22
C THR A 246 -29.26 1.94 0.52
N TYR A 247 -28.14 2.62 0.72
CA TYR A 247 -28.09 3.92 1.40
C TYR A 247 -28.41 5.06 0.41
N ASP A 248 -28.22 6.30 0.87
CA ASP A 248 -28.21 7.46 -0.02
C ASP A 248 -26.77 7.98 -0.28
N MET A 249 -25.83 7.75 0.66
CA MET A 249 -24.46 8.30 0.63
C MET A 249 -23.44 7.54 1.51
N ASP A 250 -23.85 6.86 2.58
CA ASP A 250 -22.90 6.25 3.54
C ASP A 250 -22.04 5.12 2.95
N ASN A 251 -22.45 4.56 1.81
CA ASN A 251 -21.78 3.55 0.99
C ASN A 251 -21.22 4.15 -0.32
N ALA A 252 -21.06 5.48 -0.40
CA ALA A 252 -20.50 6.17 -1.56
C ALA A 252 -19.03 6.56 -1.35
N PHE A 253 -18.26 6.50 -2.43
CA PHE A 253 -16.86 6.92 -2.48
C PHE A 253 -16.72 8.11 -3.43
N PRO A 254 -15.79 9.05 -3.14
CA PRO A 254 -15.23 9.89 -4.19
C PRO A 254 -14.73 9.00 -5.34
N ALA A 255 -15.15 9.31 -6.55
CA ALA A 255 -14.90 8.45 -7.70
C ALA A 255 -13.43 8.53 -8.17
N GLY A 256 -12.72 9.61 -7.85
CA GLY A 256 -11.40 9.88 -8.42
C GLY A 256 -11.45 10.04 -9.94
N LYS A 257 -10.27 9.94 -10.55
CA LYS A 257 -10.08 9.74 -11.99
C LYS A 257 -9.06 8.62 -12.16
N GLU A 258 -8.95 8.10 -13.38
CA GLU A 258 -7.93 7.13 -13.77
C GLU A 258 -6.54 7.59 -13.29
N PHE A 259 -5.78 6.70 -12.66
CA PHE A 259 -4.46 7.00 -12.11
C PHE A 259 -3.51 7.50 -13.20
N ARG A 260 -2.58 8.38 -12.83
CA ARG A 260 -1.46 8.73 -13.71
C ARG A 260 -0.57 7.52 -13.84
N TYR A 261 0.14 7.38 -14.95
CA TYR A 261 1.10 6.30 -15.10
C TYR A 261 2.45 6.77 -15.64
N PHE A 262 3.45 5.92 -15.51
CA PHE A 262 4.67 5.97 -16.30
C PHE A 262 5.19 4.55 -16.52
N ASP A 263 5.96 4.35 -17.58
CA ASP A 263 6.52 3.05 -17.92
C ASP A 263 8.05 3.13 -17.98
N THR A 264 8.75 2.39 -17.14
CA THR A 264 10.22 2.31 -17.11
C THR A 264 10.73 0.92 -17.46
N ARG A 265 9.87 0.05 -18.00
CA ARG A 265 10.27 -1.31 -18.41
C ARG A 265 11.35 -1.33 -19.49
N SER A 266 11.61 -0.21 -20.15
CA SER A 266 12.85 0.04 -20.89
C SER A 266 13.50 1.32 -20.40
N ILE A 267 14.82 1.26 -20.19
CA ILE A 267 15.67 2.43 -19.99
C ILE A 267 16.50 2.77 -21.25
N ARG A 268 16.36 2.01 -22.33
CA ARG A 268 17.12 2.20 -23.59
C ARG A 268 16.52 3.27 -24.49
N TYR A 269 15.23 3.52 -24.35
CA TYR A 269 14.49 4.54 -25.05
C TYR A 269 13.46 5.15 -24.11
N ARG A 270 12.98 6.33 -24.49
CA ARG A 270 11.93 7.02 -23.74
C ARG A 270 10.59 6.44 -24.16
N THR A 271 9.93 5.81 -23.20
CA THR A 271 8.53 5.40 -23.23
C THR A 271 7.61 6.61 -23.04
N ASP A 272 6.30 6.36 -23.00
CA ASP A 272 5.34 7.40 -22.67
C ASP A 272 5.56 7.96 -21.25
N ARG A 273 5.27 9.24 -21.07
CA ARG A 273 5.49 10.03 -19.84
C ARG A 273 6.97 10.17 -19.39
N VAL A 274 7.94 9.51 -20.03
CA VAL A 274 9.38 9.70 -19.77
C VAL A 274 9.97 10.80 -20.65
N ARG A 275 10.43 11.89 -20.03
CA ARG A 275 11.03 13.03 -20.72
C ARG A 275 12.49 12.81 -21.07
N GLU A 276 13.26 12.28 -20.12
CA GLU A 276 14.71 12.13 -20.21
C GLU A 276 15.17 10.92 -19.37
N ILE A 277 16.19 10.22 -19.84
CA ILE A 277 16.89 9.17 -19.10
C ILE A 277 18.36 9.55 -19.07
N ARG A 278 18.94 9.63 -17.87
CA ARG A 278 20.34 9.97 -17.65
C ARG A 278 21.05 8.78 -17.02
N PHE A 279 22.17 8.43 -17.63
CA PHE A 279 23.09 7.43 -17.10
C PHE A 279 24.22 8.17 -16.38
N ASP A 280 24.15 8.25 -15.05
CA ASP A 280 25.31 8.63 -14.25
C ASP A 280 26.15 7.38 -13.96
N LYS A 281 27.45 7.53 -13.68
CA LYS A 281 28.40 6.43 -13.44
C LYS A 281 28.05 5.52 -12.26
N ARG A 282 27.01 5.84 -11.50
CA ARG A 282 26.58 5.10 -10.31
C ARG A 282 25.11 4.72 -10.32
N GLN A 283 24.24 5.47 -11.01
CA GLN A 283 22.79 5.33 -10.94
C GLN A 283 22.15 5.81 -12.25
N THR A 284 21.05 5.15 -12.64
CA THR A 284 20.19 5.60 -13.73
C THR A 284 19.09 6.50 -13.17
N GLU A 285 18.93 7.68 -13.77
CA GLU A 285 17.87 8.63 -13.45
C GLU A 285 16.86 8.70 -14.59
N VAL A 286 15.58 8.55 -14.25
CA VAL A 286 14.44 8.71 -15.15
C VAL A 286 13.72 9.98 -14.75
N ILE A 287 13.58 10.92 -15.68
CA ILE A 287 12.86 12.17 -15.44
C ILE A 287 11.56 12.14 -16.23
N LEU A 288 10.44 12.25 -15.52
CA LEU A 288 9.12 12.27 -16.14
C LEU A 288 8.82 13.63 -16.78
N PHE A 289 7.84 13.65 -17.69
CA PHE A 289 7.24 14.91 -18.13
C PHE A 289 6.54 15.59 -16.94
N PRO A 290 6.54 16.93 -16.88
CA PRO A 290 5.70 17.66 -15.95
C PRO A 290 4.25 17.18 -15.99
N ASP A 291 3.69 16.90 -14.82
CA ASP A 291 2.25 16.76 -14.63
C ASP A 291 1.61 18.13 -14.44
N GLU A 292 0.29 18.20 -14.52
CA GLU A 292 -0.49 19.39 -14.16
C GLU A 292 -1.67 18.97 -13.27
N PRO A 293 -2.12 19.84 -12.34
CA PRO A 293 -3.38 19.63 -11.64
C PRO A 293 -4.52 19.45 -12.66
N ARG A 294 -5.31 18.40 -12.49
CA ARG A 294 -6.38 18.02 -13.42
C ARG A 294 -7.76 17.94 -12.76
N ALA A 295 -7.92 18.49 -11.56
CA ALA A 295 -9.18 18.46 -10.83
C ALA A 295 -10.34 19.04 -11.64
N ASP A 296 -10.13 20.24 -12.19
CA ASP A 296 -11.13 20.98 -12.98
C ASP A 296 -11.15 20.58 -14.47
N GLU A 297 -10.25 19.70 -14.91
CA GLU A 297 -10.19 19.26 -16.30
C GLU A 297 -11.32 18.26 -16.61
N PRO A 298 -11.90 18.31 -17.82
CA PRO A 298 -12.89 17.33 -18.25
C PRO A 298 -12.37 15.90 -18.12
N TYR A 299 -13.27 14.97 -17.78
CA TYR A 299 -12.92 13.56 -17.72
C TYR A 299 -12.46 13.04 -19.09
N LEU A 300 -11.30 12.40 -19.08
CA LEU A 300 -10.74 11.69 -20.22
C LEU A 300 -10.39 10.28 -19.77
N TYR A 301 -11.01 9.30 -20.40
CA TYR A 301 -10.71 7.90 -20.13
C TYR A 301 -9.34 7.52 -20.68
N HIS A 302 -8.56 6.83 -19.84
CA HIS A 302 -7.44 5.99 -20.25
C HIS A 302 -7.44 4.74 -19.37
N SER A 303 -6.93 3.63 -19.90
CA SER A 303 -6.82 2.41 -19.10
C SER A 303 -5.69 2.55 -18.10
N ASP A 304 -5.96 2.18 -16.86
CA ASP A 304 -4.98 2.08 -15.79
C ASP A 304 -4.99 0.67 -15.15
N ILE A 305 -4.23 0.49 -14.08
CA ILE A 305 -4.24 -0.71 -13.23
C ILE A 305 -4.68 -0.37 -11.80
N ASN A 306 -5.58 0.60 -11.66
CA ASN A 306 -6.19 1.05 -10.42
C ASN A 306 -5.17 1.39 -9.32
N GLY A 307 -4.07 2.06 -9.68
CA GLY A 307 -3.06 2.51 -8.73
C GLY A 307 -2.00 1.46 -8.38
N LYS A 308 -2.03 0.29 -9.04
CA LYS A 308 -1.06 -0.79 -8.87
C LYS A 308 0.23 -0.51 -9.64
N PHE A 309 1.21 -1.39 -9.49
CA PHE A 309 2.42 -1.38 -10.30
C PHE A 309 2.79 -2.79 -10.73
N LEU A 310 3.51 -2.88 -11.84
CA LEU A 310 3.95 -4.12 -12.47
C LEU A 310 5.45 -4.00 -12.79
N PRO A 311 6.33 -4.51 -11.90
CA PRO A 311 7.75 -4.58 -12.16
C PRO A 311 8.04 -5.47 -13.37
N GLY A 312 9.05 -5.10 -14.14
CA GLY A 312 9.45 -5.87 -15.30
C GLY A 312 10.34 -5.10 -16.27
N ILE A 313 10.78 -5.81 -17.29
CA ILE A 313 11.67 -5.31 -18.34
C ILE A 313 11.18 -5.80 -19.71
N VAL A 314 11.25 -4.95 -20.73
CA VAL A 314 10.83 -5.31 -22.11
C VAL A 314 11.90 -6.14 -22.82
N GLU A 315 13.17 -5.80 -22.62
CA GLU A 315 14.30 -6.41 -23.35
C GLU A 315 14.76 -7.75 -22.78
N GLY A 316 14.29 -8.08 -21.59
CA GLY A 316 14.73 -9.23 -20.82
C GLY A 316 13.78 -10.42 -20.91
N PHE A 317 14.32 -11.58 -20.52
CA PHE A 317 13.53 -12.81 -20.36
C PHE A 317 13.14 -13.03 -18.90
N ASN A 318 13.97 -12.57 -17.97
CA ASN A 318 13.75 -12.75 -16.55
C ASN A 318 13.21 -11.46 -15.91
N GLN A 319 11.89 -11.40 -15.78
CA GLN A 319 11.16 -10.26 -15.20
C GLN A 319 11.45 -10.02 -13.70
N LYS A 320 12.13 -10.96 -13.03
CA LYS A 320 12.45 -10.87 -11.59
C LYS A 320 13.85 -10.34 -11.35
N ALA A 321 14.84 -10.83 -12.10
CA ALA A 321 16.26 -10.62 -11.82
C ALA A 321 16.97 -9.64 -12.78
N GLU A 322 16.39 -9.32 -13.92
CA GLU A 322 16.98 -8.39 -14.90
C GLU A 322 16.55 -6.91 -14.77
N PRO A 323 15.34 -6.56 -14.27
CA PRO A 323 14.96 -5.16 -14.14
C PRO A 323 15.84 -4.42 -13.12
N ASP A 324 16.38 -3.27 -13.51
CA ASP A 324 17.22 -2.45 -12.64
C ASP A 324 16.40 -1.53 -11.71
N TYR A 325 17.03 -0.93 -10.71
CA TYR A 325 16.45 0.13 -9.90
C TYR A 325 16.95 1.51 -10.33
N THR A 326 16.01 2.42 -10.55
CA THR A 326 16.27 3.77 -11.05
C THR A 326 15.68 4.84 -10.14
N TRP A 327 16.30 6.02 -10.12
CA TRP A 327 15.66 7.20 -9.52
C TRP A 327 14.67 7.79 -10.49
N VAL A 328 13.39 7.76 -10.14
CA VAL A 328 12.32 8.38 -10.92
C VAL A 328 12.01 9.74 -10.32
N TYR A 329 12.14 10.80 -11.13
CA TYR A 329 11.89 12.18 -10.74
C TYR A 329 10.52 12.64 -11.22
N PHE A 330 9.71 13.13 -10.28
CA PHE A 330 8.36 13.64 -10.46
C PHE A 330 8.38 15.16 -10.39
N TYR A 331 7.58 15.80 -11.23
CA TYR A 331 7.55 17.25 -11.36
C TYR A 331 6.12 17.74 -11.59
N LEU A 332 5.66 18.65 -10.74
CA LEU A 332 4.33 19.23 -10.78
C LEU A 332 4.45 20.76 -10.69
N PRO A 333 4.40 21.51 -11.81
CA PRO A 333 4.33 22.96 -11.81
C PRO A 333 3.17 23.44 -10.93
N PHE A 334 3.47 24.43 -10.10
CA PHE A 334 2.51 25.00 -9.17
C PHE A 334 2.98 26.40 -8.75
N ASP A 335 2.16 27.43 -8.98
CA ASP A 335 2.63 28.82 -8.86
C ASP A 335 3.07 29.21 -7.43
N TYR A 336 2.47 28.59 -6.40
CA TYR A 336 2.70 28.91 -5.00
C TYR A 336 2.69 27.67 -4.10
N PRO A 337 3.47 27.63 -3.01
CA PRO A 337 3.41 26.51 -2.09
C PRO A 337 2.04 26.45 -1.41
N LEU A 338 1.50 25.23 -1.31
CA LEU A 338 0.30 24.95 -0.54
C LEU A 338 0.52 25.25 0.94
N ARG A 339 -0.45 25.94 1.55
CA ARG A 339 -0.41 26.34 2.96
C ARG A 339 -1.02 25.24 3.83
N ASN A 340 -0.38 24.94 4.95
CA ASN A 340 -0.85 23.96 5.95
C ASN A 340 -1.12 22.55 5.39
N THR A 341 -0.59 22.22 4.21
CA THR A 341 -0.71 20.89 3.62
C THR A 341 0.65 20.44 3.10
N SER A 342 0.82 19.13 3.00
CA SER A 342 1.95 18.45 2.37
C SER A 342 1.44 17.73 1.13
N LEU A 343 2.27 17.64 0.09
CA LEU A 343 1.92 17.00 -1.19
C LEU A 343 2.73 15.72 -1.35
N TYR A 344 2.07 14.60 -1.66
CA TYR A 344 2.73 13.30 -1.76
C TYR A 344 2.43 12.63 -3.10
N ILE A 345 3.40 11.88 -3.61
CA ILE A 345 3.15 10.81 -4.59
C ILE A 345 2.46 9.67 -3.83
N PHE A 346 1.42 9.10 -4.42
CA PHE A 346 0.56 8.15 -3.74
C PHE A 346 0.04 7.07 -4.69
N GLY A 347 -0.16 5.87 -4.17
CA GLY A 347 -0.49 4.69 -4.97
C GLY A 347 -0.08 3.41 -4.24
N LYS A 348 -0.29 2.24 -4.87
CA LYS A 348 0.20 0.97 -4.30
C LYS A 348 1.73 0.93 -4.19
N LEU A 349 2.45 1.71 -5.00
CA LEU A 349 3.91 1.89 -4.86
C LEU A 349 4.33 2.42 -3.48
N THR A 350 3.41 3.07 -2.75
CA THR A 350 3.60 3.62 -1.40
C THR A 350 2.88 2.79 -0.33
N ASP A 351 2.33 1.61 -0.69
CA ASP A 351 1.37 0.84 0.11
C ASP A 351 0.16 1.66 0.59
N TRP A 352 -0.24 2.69 -0.16
CA TRP A 352 -1.29 3.64 0.22
C TRP A 352 -1.01 4.35 1.55
N LYS A 353 0.27 4.62 1.85
CA LYS A 353 0.71 5.29 3.08
C LYS A 353 1.43 6.59 2.78
N LEU A 354 1.21 7.57 3.65
CA LEU A 354 2.04 8.78 3.68
C LEU A 354 3.43 8.40 4.19
N SER A 355 4.46 8.70 3.40
CA SER A 355 5.85 8.53 3.81
C SER A 355 6.69 9.70 3.33
N ASP A 356 7.72 10.03 4.12
CA ASP A 356 8.65 11.12 3.78
C ASP A 356 9.45 10.82 2.50
N GLU A 357 9.57 9.55 2.11
CA GLU A 357 10.22 9.15 0.86
C GLU A 357 9.46 9.63 -0.38
N TYR A 358 8.13 9.71 -0.30
CA TYR A 358 7.25 10.12 -1.40
C TYR A 358 6.73 11.56 -1.25
N LEU A 359 7.30 12.33 -0.32
CA LEU A 359 6.97 13.74 -0.12
C LEU A 359 7.52 14.59 -1.27
N MET A 360 6.67 15.44 -1.83
CA MET A 360 7.04 16.42 -2.85
C MET A 360 7.42 17.74 -2.18
N HIS A 361 8.53 18.31 -2.61
CA HIS A 361 9.09 19.55 -2.07
C HIS A 361 8.88 20.72 -3.03
N TYR A 362 8.38 21.83 -2.52
CA TYR A 362 8.19 23.02 -3.32
C TYR A 362 9.53 23.72 -3.59
N ASN A 363 9.80 24.00 -4.86
CA ASN A 363 10.93 24.79 -5.33
C ASN A 363 10.44 26.14 -5.86
N ALA A 364 10.80 27.21 -5.15
CA ALA A 364 10.39 28.57 -5.49
C ALA A 364 11.07 29.13 -6.74
N ASP A 365 12.26 28.63 -7.09
CA ASP A 365 12.98 29.09 -8.29
C ASP A 365 12.34 28.54 -9.58
N TYR A 366 11.73 27.35 -9.49
CA TYR A 366 11.07 26.68 -10.61
C TYR A 366 9.55 26.77 -10.60
N HIS A 367 8.95 27.37 -9.56
CA HIS A 367 7.50 27.40 -9.35
C HIS A 367 6.87 26.02 -9.51
N ALA A 368 7.41 25.03 -8.80
CA ALA A 368 6.97 23.65 -8.93
C ALA A 368 7.23 22.82 -7.68
N TYR A 369 6.46 21.76 -7.53
CA TYR A 369 6.77 20.66 -6.63
C TYR A 369 7.66 19.63 -7.33
N GLU A 370 8.71 19.20 -6.64
CA GLU A 370 9.66 18.20 -7.10
C GLU A 370 9.73 17.06 -6.07
N GLY A 371 9.75 15.83 -6.54
CA GLY A 371 9.95 14.65 -5.70
C GLY A 371 10.65 13.55 -6.48
N ARG A 372 11.11 12.52 -5.78
CA ARG A 372 11.75 11.38 -6.41
C ARG A 372 11.52 10.10 -5.63
N ALA A 373 11.49 8.98 -6.34
CA ALA A 373 11.38 7.66 -5.76
C ALA A 373 12.43 6.73 -6.34
N TYR A 374 12.96 5.81 -5.53
CA TYR A 374 13.85 4.76 -6.01
C TYR A 374 13.06 3.50 -6.31
N LEU A 375 12.87 3.21 -7.61
CA LEU A 375 11.90 2.22 -8.07
C LEU A 375 12.56 1.22 -9.03
N LYS A 376 12.15 -0.05 -8.92
CA LYS A 376 12.49 -1.08 -9.90
C LYS A 376 11.86 -0.72 -11.25
N GLN A 377 12.51 -1.00 -12.36
CA GLN A 377 11.91 -0.84 -13.69
C GLN A 377 10.56 -1.56 -13.76
N GLY A 378 9.56 -0.88 -14.32
CA GLY A 378 8.18 -1.37 -14.32
C GLY A 378 7.19 -0.36 -14.86
N TYR A 379 5.94 -0.79 -14.97
CA TYR A 379 4.80 0.09 -15.20
C TYR A 379 4.19 0.48 -13.86
N TYR A 380 3.99 1.76 -13.60
CA TYR A 380 3.51 2.26 -12.31
C TYR A 380 2.34 3.20 -12.51
N ASP A 381 1.24 2.92 -11.83
CA ASP A 381 0.23 3.92 -11.56
C ASP A 381 0.56 4.71 -10.29
N TYR A 382 0.19 5.98 -10.28
CA TYR A 382 0.32 6.88 -9.15
C TYR A 382 -0.69 8.03 -9.28
N GLN A 383 -0.81 8.79 -8.21
CA GLN A 383 -1.53 10.05 -8.17
C GLN A 383 -0.83 11.00 -7.19
N TYR A 384 -1.21 12.26 -7.23
CA TYR A 384 -0.84 13.22 -6.20
C TYR A 384 -1.98 13.42 -5.22
N ILE A 385 -1.65 13.37 -3.94
CA ILE A 385 -2.59 13.71 -2.87
C ILE A 385 -2.04 14.86 -2.04
N THR A 386 -2.93 15.54 -1.35
CA THR A 386 -2.57 16.46 -0.28
C THR A 386 -2.96 15.87 1.07
N ALA A 387 -2.12 16.11 2.06
CA ALA A 387 -2.39 15.76 3.45
C ALA A 387 -2.36 17.02 4.32
N GLU A 388 -3.42 17.27 5.07
CA GLU A 388 -3.48 18.41 6.00
C GLU A 388 -2.51 18.23 7.18
N LYS A 389 -1.71 19.26 7.45
CA LYS A 389 -0.74 19.25 8.56
C LYS A 389 -1.49 19.28 9.89
N GLY A 390 -1.33 18.22 10.67
CA GLY A 390 -1.88 18.10 12.03
C GLY A 390 -3.00 17.06 12.14
N THR A 391 -3.89 16.98 11.14
CA THR A 391 -4.95 15.95 11.08
C THR A 391 -4.48 14.73 10.29
N GLY A 392 -3.64 14.91 9.27
CA GLY A 392 -3.25 13.85 8.35
C GLY A 392 -4.36 13.46 7.37
N ASN A 393 -5.44 14.24 7.29
CA ASN A 393 -6.54 13.99 6.36
C ASN A 393 -6.04 14.08 4.92
N ILE A 394 -6.23 13.00 4.17
CA ILE A 394 -5.81 12.85 2.77
C ILE A 394 -6.97 13.25 1.85
N THR A 395 -6.66 13.99 0.78
CA THR A 395 -7.61 14.30 -0.30
C THR A 395 -6.87 14.44 -1.63
N ASN A 396 -7.56 14.04 -2.71
CA ASN A 396 -7.16 14.18 -4.11
C ASN A 396 -7.87 15.36 -4.82
N ASP A 397 -8.81 16.03 -4.17
CA ASP A 397 -9.73 17.01 -4.77
C ASP A 397 -9.01 18.16 -5.48
N LEU A 398 -7.89 18.63 -4.92
CA LEU A 398 -7.15 19.77 -5.47
C LEU A 398 -6.35 19.43 -6.74
N LEU A 399 -5.91 18.17 -6.87
CA LEU A 399 -4.89 17.78 -7.85
C LEU A 399 -5.42 16.83 -8.91
N GLU A 400 -6.25 15.88 -8.51
CA GLU A 400 -6.80 14.85 -9.40
C GLU A 400 -8.28 15.10 -9.67
N GLY A 401 -9.03 15.48 -8.64
CA GLY A 401 -10.49 15.61 -8.68
C GLY A 401 -11.21 14.28 -8.85
N ASP A 402 -12.52 14.34 -9.00
CA ASP A 402 -13.39 13.17 -9.10
C ASP A 402 -14.36 13.27 -10.27
N SER A 403 -14.60 12.14 -10.93
CA SER A 403 -15.59 11.99 -12.00
C SER A 403 -16.31 10.66 -11.86
N TYR A 404 -17.64 10.67 -11.83
CA TYR A 404 -18.44 9.46 -11.65
C TYR A 404 -18.21 8.41 -12.77
N GLU A 405 -17.67 8.81 -13.92
CA GLU A 405 -17.34 7.94 -15.05
C GLU A 405 -16.05 7.14 -14.88
N ALA A 406 -15.23 7.43 -13.87
CA ALA A 406 -13.96 6.75 -13.63
C ALA A 406 -14.14 5.24 -13.43
N GLU A 407 -13.22 4.45 -14.00
CA GLU A 407 -13.11 3.02 -13.77
C GLU A 407 -12.62 2.77 -12.34
N ASN A 408 -13.44 2.07 -11.56
CA ASN A 408 -13.04 1.59 -10.25
C ASN A 408 -13.55 0.18 -10.05
N THR A 409 -12.81 -0.58 -9.26
CA THR A 409 -13.24 -1.87 -8.71
C THR A 409 -13.65 -1.70 -7.27
N TYR A 410 -14.70 -2.40 -6.86
CA TYR A 410 -15.23 -2.36 -5.49
C TYR A 410 -15.30 -3.76 -4.92
N GLN A 411 -14.91 -3.89 -3.66
CA GLN A 411 -14.92 -5.16 -2.94
C GLN A 411 -15.87 -5.09 -1.74
N VAL A 412 -16.75 -6.08 -1.63
CA VAL A 412 -17.60 -6.30 -0.45
C VAL A 412 -17.12 -7.57 0.27
N LEU A 413 -16.61 -7.41 1.48
CA LEU A 413 -16.28 -8.50 2.39
C LEU A 413 -17.36 -8.62 3.46
N VAL A 414 -17.93 -9.82 3.59
CA VAL A 414 -18.94 -10.11 4.61
C VAL A 414 -18.34 -10.99 5.67
N TYR A 415 -18.40 -10.52 6.91
CA TYR A 415 -17.90 -11.22 8.08
C TYR A 415 -19.05 -11.74 8.93
N LEU A 416 -18.84 -12.87 9.60
CA LEU A 416 -19.77 -13.44 10.56
C LEU A 416 -19.05 -13.75 11.87
N ARG A 417 -19.60 -13.28 12.99
CA ARG A 417 -19.20 -13.70 14.33
C ARG A 417 -20.43 -14.11 15.13
N THR A 418 -20.67 -15.41 15.21
CA THR A 418 -21.77 -15.98 15.99
C THR A 418 -21.46 -15.93 17.48
N PHE A 419 -22.51 -16.01 18.30
CA PHE A 419 -22.39 -16.10 19.74
C PHE A 419 -21.48 -17.28 20.15
N GLY A 420 -20.46 -16.99 20.95
CA GLY A 420 -19.45 -17.97 21.39
C GLY A 420 -18.32 -18.24 20.40
N SER A 421 -18.31 -17.61 19.22
CA SER A 421 -17.17 -17.71 18.29
C SER A 421 -15.93 -16.97 18.83
N ARG A 422 -14.76 -17.59 18.63
CA ARG A 422 -13.44 -17.04 19.00
C ARG A 422 -12.81 -16.13 17.94
N TYR A 423 -13.45 -16.00 16.77
CA TYR A 423 -12.91 -15.24 15.63
C TYR A 423 -14.03 -14.72 14.72
N ASP A 424 -13.69 -13.74 13.88
CA ASP A 424 -14.55 -13.26 12.78
C ASP A 424 -14.27 -14.07 11.50
N GLU A 425 -15.26 -14.78 10.98
CA GLU A 425 -15.18 -15.54 9.72
C GLU A 425 -15.43 -14.63 8.53
N VAL A 426 -14.68 -14.77 7.42
CA VAL A 426 -15.09 -14.18 6.13
C VAL A 426 -15.98 -15.15 5.38
N ILE A 427 -17.27 -14.81 5.27
CA ILE A 427 -18.34 -15.68 4.73
C ILE A 427 -18.79 -15.32 3.31
N ALA A 428 -18.27 -14.22 2.75
CA ALA A 428 -18.31 -13.94 1.33
C ALA A 428 -17.27 -12.88 0.95
N TYR A 429 -16.80 -12.96 -0.30
CA TYR A 429 -16.03 -11.93 -0.98
C TYR A 429 -16.67 -11.70 -2.34
N LYS A 430 -17.05 -10.45 -2.63
CA LYS A 430 -17.67 -10.06 -3.90
C LYS A 430 -16.91 -8.87 -4.49
N VAL A 431 -16.53 -8.99 -5.75
CA VAL A 431 -15.98 -7.90 -6.55
C VAL A 431 -17.04 -7.42 -7.53
N THR A 432 -17.11 -6.12 -7.73
CA THR A 432 -17.89 -5.45 -8.78
C THR A 432 -17.08 -4.29 -9.33
N ASP A 433 -17.40 -3.84 -10.53
CA ASP A 433 -16.77 -2.68 -11.15
C ASP A 433 -17.86 -1.70 -11.65
N THR A 434 -17.43 -0.52 -12.10
CA THR A 434 -18.31 0.52 -12.66
C THR A 434 -18.87 0.18 -14.04
N PHE A 435 -18.27 -0.80 -14.74
CA PHE A 435 -18.64 -1.23 -16.08
C PHE A 435 -19.66 -2.38 -16.12
N ASN A 436 -19.99 -2.98 -14.98
CA ASN A 436 -21.02 -4.01 -14.85
C ASN A 436 -22.46 -3.44 -14.93
N ARG A 437 -22.66 -2.47 -15.82
CA ARG A 437 -23.97 -2.04 -16.32
C ARG A 437 -24.53 -3.19 -17.15
N THR A 438 -25.15 -4.17 -16.48
CA THR A 438 -26.05 -5.19 -17.08
C THR A 438 -25.67 -5.57 -18.52
N ARG A 439 -24.70 -6.46 -18.70
CA ARG A 439 -24.58 -7.20 -19.97
C ARG A 439 -25.51 -8.39 -19.99
#